data_AF-A0A1V5AXB3-F1
#
_entry.id   AF-A0A1V5AXB3-F1
#
_cell.length_a   1.000
_cell.length_b   1.000
_cell.length_c   1.000
_cell.angle_alpha   90.00
_cell.angle_beta   90.00
_cell.angle_gamma   90.00
#
_symmetry.space_group_name_H-M   'P 1'
#
loop_
_entity.id
_entity.type
_entity.pdbx_description
1 polymer ?
#
loop_
_entity_poly.entity_id
_entity_poly.type
_entity_poly.pdbx_seq_one_letter_code
_entity_poly.pdbx_strand_id
1 'polypeptide(L)'
;MIRVDTSLCLGCQSCFNVCPGQNIIRNETDGRITVHWKRCKEECDLCVKMCPAGAITLVPWDEIEPEWEISFDLVACKICGSRYATEPMLKKIESSLPAEIQKDSTGLEWIRICPVCRRNIEAESLAKLILPGRRKNDWRCSWHFLAGKRGLYPGRMRLLYNLIIFAGMRI
;
A
#
# COMPACT_ATOMS: atom_id res chain seq x y z
N MET A 1 18.22 26.35 15.09
CA MET A 1 18.20 25.03 15.75
C MET A 1 16.78 24.47 15.73
N ILE A 2 16.60 23.15 15.87
CA ILE A 2 15.28 22.53 15.90
C ILE A 2 14.92 22.05 17.30
N ARG A 3 13.65 22.20 17.68
CA ARG A 3 13.06 21.60 18.87
C ARG A 3 11.95 20.63 18.43
N VAL A 4 11.94 19.44 19.03
CA VAL A 4 11.02 18.37 18.66
C VAL A 4 10.04 18.12 19.80
N ASP A 5 8.75 18.21 19.49
CA ASP A 5 7.69 17.74 20.35
C ASP A 5 7.48 16.23 20.12
N THR A 6 7.92 15.44 21.10
CA THR A 6 7.84 13.98 21.06
C THR A 6 6.40 13.46 21.07
N SER A 7 5.44 14.22 21.60
CA SER A 7 4.04 13.81 21.69
C SER A 7 3.30 13.88 20.35
N LEU A 8 3.72 14.81 19.47
CA LEU A 8 3.13 15.01 18.15
C LEU A 8 3.83 14.20 17.05
N CYS A 9 5.05 13.74 17.31
CA CYS A 9 5.86 13.07 16.30
C CYS A 9 5.22 11.73 15.85
N LEU A 10 5.06 11.57 14.53
CA LEU A 10 4.49 10.34 13.94
C LEU A 10 5.54 9.26 13.62
N GLY A 11 6.83 9.60 13.59
CA GLY A 11 7.87 8.68 13.10
C GLY A 11 7.83 8.43 11.58
N CYS A 12 7.25 9.34 10.79
CA CYS A 12 6.95 9.18 9.36
C CYS A 12 8.13 9.39 8.38
N GLN A 13 9.35 9.66 8.87
CA GLN A 13 10.57 9.89 8.06
C GLN A 13 10.60 11.16 7.19
N SER A 14 9.53 11.97 7.12
CA SER A 14 9.49 13.16 6.26
C SER A 14 10.65 14.14 6.50
N CYS A 15 10.99 14.41 7.76
CA CYS A 15 12.10 15.31 8.10
C CYS A 15 13.47 14.75 7.71
N PHE A 16 13.69 13.43 7.88
CA PHE A 16 14.92 12.75 7.50
C PHE A 16 15.20 12.87 6.00
N ASN A 17 14.17 12.66 5.16
CA ASN A 17 14.32 12.68 3.71
C ASN A 17 14.68 14.05 3.12
N VAL A 18 14.40 15.14 3.85
CA VAL A 18 14.60 16.52 3.36
C VAL A 18 15.76 17.24 4.02
N CYS A 19 16.49 16.60 4.93
CA CYS A 19 17.60 17.24 5.65
C CYS A 19 18.88 17.23 4.79
N PRO A 20 19.35 18.39 4.26
CA PRO A 20 20.54 18.44 3.44
C PRO A 20 21.81 18.13 4.25
N GLY A 21 21.87 18.61 5.50
CA GLY A 21 22.99 18.38 6.41
C GLY A 21 23.02 17.01 7.08
N GLN A 22 22.07 16.11 6.78
CA GLN A 22 21.99 14.75 7.35
C GLN A 22 22.07 14.70 8.90
N ASN A 23 21.58 15.74 9.56
CA ASN A 23 21.57 15.86 11.02
C ASN A 23 20.47 15.01 11.69
N ILE A 24 19.61 14.39 10.90
CA ILE A 24 18.53 13.52 11.37
C ILE A 24 18.94 12.09 11.02
N ILE A 25 18.98 11.22 12.01
CA ILE A 25 19.33 9.81 11.84
C ILE A 25 18.10 8.98 12.14
N ARG A 26 17.75 8.10 11.22
CA ARG A 26 16.66 7.13 11.40
C ARG A 26 17.24 5.73 11.32
N ASN A 27 17.04 4.94 12.38
CA ASN A 27 17.41 3.54 12.42
C ASN A 27 16.15 2.69 12.56
N GLU A 28 16.11 1.55 11.88
CA GLU A 28 15.02 0.58 11.98
C GLU A 28 15.61 -0.78 12.30
N THR A 29 15.38 -1.24 13.53
CA THR A 29 15.96 -2.48 14.07
C THR A 29 14.88 -3.24 14.84
N ASP A 30 14.79 -4.55 14.61
CA ASP A 30 13.87 -5.46 15.31
C ASP A 30 12.39 -5.06 15.30
N GLY A 31 11.96 -4.29 14.30
CA GLY A 31 10.59 -3.81 14.23
C GLY A 31 10.32 -2.54 15.04
N ARG A 32 11.37 -1.83 15.42
CA ARG A 32 11.30 -0.53 16.08
C ARG A 32 12.01 0.50 15.21
N ILE A 33 11.45 1.70 15.14
CA ILE A 33 12.09 2.85 14.51
C ILE A 33 12.60 3.76 15.60
N THR A 34 13.86 4.15 15.53
CA THR A 34 14.44 5.22 16.35
C THR A 34 14.81 6.39 15.46
N VAL A 35 14.40 7.59 15.87
CA VAL A 35 14.76 8.85 15.19
C VAL A 35 15.53 9.71 16.17
N HIS A 36 16.73 10.12 15.75
CA HIS A 36 17.65 10.94 16.52
C HIS A 36 17.94 12.23 15.74
N TRP A 37 17.71 13.38 16.38
CA TRP A 37 17.98 14.70 15.81
C TRP A 37 19.23 15.28 16.46
N LYS A 38 20.33 15.28 15.70
CA LYS A 38 21.58 15.93 16.09
C LYS A 38 21.44 17.45 16.08
N ARG A 39 22.35 18.10 16.80
CA ARG A 39 22.42 19.57 16.83
C ARG A 39 22.67 20.15 15.44
N CYS A 40 21.68 20.85 14.90
CA CYS A 40 21.75 21.53 13.61
C CYS A 40 22.01 23.03 13.81
N LYS A 41 23.17 23.52 13.35
CA LYS A 41 23.58 24.94 13.40
C LYS A 41 23.02 25.78 12.25
N GLU A 42 22.43 25.14 11.24
CA GLU A 42 21.91 25.81 10.07
C GLU A 42 20.57 26.50 10.36
N GLU A 43 20.35 27.66 9.75
CA GLU A 43 19.07 28.37 9.71
C GLU A 43 18.18 27.80 8.59
N CYS A 44 17.91 26.49 8.65
CA CYS A 44 17.12 25.76 7.66
C CYS A 44 15.79 25.30 8.26
N ASP A 45 14.69 25.51 7.53
CA ASP A 45 13.32 25.23 7.99
C ASP A 45 12.63 24.07 7.23
N LEU A 46 13.37 23.35 6.38
CA LEU A 46 12.82 22.27 5.54
C LEU A 46 12.13 21.17 6.37
N CYS A 47 12.75 20.76 7.47
CA CYS A 47 12.17 19.74 8.36
C CYS A 47 10.88 20.20 9.04
N VAL A 48 10.75 21.50 9.34
CA VAL A 48 9.55 22.12 9.91
C VAL A 48 8.43 22.11 8.88
N LYS A 49 8.70 22.62 7.67
CA LYS A 49 7.73 22.68 6.57
C LYS A 49 7.18 21.30 6.17
N MET A 50 8.02 20.27 6.23
CA MET A 50 7.66 18.92 5.79
C MET A 50 7.04 18.06 6.89
N CYS A 51 6.91 18.56 8.12
CA CYS A 51 6.33 17.78 9.21
C CYS A 51 4.79 17.81 9.14
N PRO A 52 4.11 16.71 8.78
CA PRO A 52 2.64 16.70 8.67
C PRO A 52 1.92 16.82 10.03
N ALA A 53 2.63 16.58 11.13
CA ALA A 53 2.09 16.69 12.48
C ALA A 53 2.43 18.02 13.17
N GLY A 54 3.29 18.85 12.58
CA GLY A 54 3.77 20.07 13.24
C GLY A 54 4.64 19.81 14.48
N ALA A 55 5.27 18.64 14.57
CA ALA A 55 6.07 18.22 15.73
C ALA A 55 7.45 18.90 15.83
N ILE A 56 7.88 19.65 14.82
CA ILE A 56 9.22 20.25 14.77
C ILE A 56 9.06 21.77 14.67
N THR A 57 9.79 22.50 15.51
CA THR A 57 9.81 23.96 15.53
C THR A 57 11.23 24.48 15.38
N LEU A 58 11.38 25.64 14.73
CA LEU A 58 12.67 26.33 14.61
C LEU A 58 12.85 27.25 15.82
N VAL A 59 13.98 27.12 16.52
CA VAL A 59 14.34 27.93 17.68
C VAL A 59 15.73 28.57 17.48
N PRO A 60 16.02 29.72 18.14
CA PRO A 60 17.35 30.31 18.14
C PRO A 60 18.41 29.31 18.61
N TRP A 61 19.65 29.50 18.17
CA TRP A 61 20.75 28.64 18.61
C TRP A 61 21.01 28.83 20.11
N ASP A 62 21.04 27.72 20.84
CA ASP A 62 21.40 27.67 22.26
C ASP A 62 22.41 26.54 22.45
N GLU A 63 23.46 26.78 23.24
CA GLU A 63 24.49 25.79 23.55
C GLU A 63 24.00 24.71 24.51
N ILE A 64 22.95 24.98 25.28
CA ILE A 64 22.44 24.13 26.36
C ILE A 64 21.41 23.10 25.88
N GLU A 65 20.72 23.36 24.76
CA GLU A 65 19.63 22.50 24.30
C GLU A 65 20.13 21.07 23.95
N PRO A 66 19.45 20.02 24.43
CA PRO A 66 19.83 18.63 24.18
C PRO A 66 19.52 18.18 22.75
N GLU A 67 20.15 17.08 22.35
CA GLU A 67 19.73 16.29 21.18
C GLU A 67 18.44 15.53 21.51
N TRP A 68 17.58 15.36 20.50
CA TRP A 68 16.28 14.70 20.68
C TRP A 68 16.35 13.28 20.14
N GLU A 69 15.80 12.33 20.90
CA GLU A 69 15.65 10.94 20.45
C GLU A 69 14.25 10.43 20.79
N ILE A 70 13.62 9.74 19.84
CA ILE A 70 12.36 9.05 20.05
C ILE A 70 12.38 7.68 19.39
N SER A 71 11.68 6.72 19.99
CA SER A 71 11.53 5.39 19.41
C SER A 71 10.06 4.98 19.34
N PHE A 72 9.69 4.29 18.25
CA PHE A 72 8.34 3.84 17.96
C PHE A 72 8.33 2.37 17.60
N ASP A 73 7.36 1.63 18.14
CA ASP A 73 7.11 0.25 17.72
C ASP A 73 6.32 0.22 16.41
N LEU A 74 6.70 -0.69 15.53
CA LEU A 74 6.01 -0.92 14.26
C LEU A 74 4.88 -1.93 14.42
N VAL A 75 3.75 -1.59 13.81
CA VAL A 75 2.56 -2.42 13.74
C VAL A 75 2.73 -3.50 12.68
N ALA A 76 2.33 -4.72 13.05
CA ALA A 76 2.33 -5.88 12.16
C ALA A 76 1.12 -5.87 11.21
N CYS A 77 1.34 -6.28 9.97
CA CYS A 77 0.28 -6.47 8.97
C CYS A 77 -0.65 -7.62 9.37
N LYS A 78 -1.98 -7.43 9.27
CA LYS A 78 -2.98 -8.47 9.57
C LYS A 78 -2.90 -9.70 8.64
N ILE A 79 -2.26 -9.59 7.47
CA ILE A 79 -2.19 -10.67 6.47
C ILE A 79 -0.86 -11.43 6.57
N CYS A 80 0.26 -10.72 6.40
CA CYS A 80 1.58 -11.35 6.32
C CYS A 80 2.42 -11.22 7.62
N GLY A 81 1.96 -10.45 8.61
CA GLY A 81 2.71 -10.19 9.84
C GLY A 81 3.89 -9.20 9.71
N SER A 82 4.20 -8.70 8.51
CA SER A 82 5.31 -7.75 8.32
C SER A 82 5.06 -6.45 9.09
N ARG A 83 6.07 -5.94 9.78
CA ARG A 83 6.06 -4.64 10.44
C ARG A 83 6.29 -3.52 9.42
N TYR A 84 5.42 -2.51 9.37
CA TYR A 84 5.43 -1.56 8.25
C TYR A 84 5.13 -0.08 8.58
N ALA A 85 4.46 0.21 9.69
CA ALA A 85 4.08 1.58 10.06
C ALA A 85 4.04 1.76 11.59
N THR A 86 4.23 2.98 12.05
CA THR A 86 4.07 3.36 13.47
C THR A 86 2.60 3.54 13.82
N GLU A 87 2.22 3.24 15.06
CA GLU A 87 0.85 3.46 15.55
C GLU A 87 0.35 4.92 15.40
N PRO A 88 1.11 5.97 15.80
CA PRO A 88 0.64 7.35 15.63
C PRO A 88 0.42 7.73 14.16
N MET A 89 1.24 7.21 13.24
CA MET A 89 1.04 7.45 11.81
C MET A 89 -0.27 6.83 11.31
N LEU A 90 -0.58 5.59 11.71
CA LEU A 90 -1.83 4.92 11.33
C LEU A 90 -3.05 5.67 11.87
N LYS A 91 -3.03 6.07 13.15
CA LYS A 91 -4.12 6.86 13.76
C LYS A 91 -4.33 8.21 13.08
N LYS A 92 -3.24 8.88 12.66
CA LYS A 92 -3.34 10.15 11.92
C LYS A 92 -4.02 9.95 10.56
N ILE A 93 -3.67 8.88 9.86
CA ILE A 93 -4.29 8.55 8.57
C ILE A 93 -5.77 8.19 8.77
N GLU A 94 -6.09 7.37 9.78
CA GLU A 94 -7.47 6.98 10.13
C GLU A 94 -8.35 8.19 10.48
N SER A 95 -7.82 9.15 11.24
CA SER A 95 -8.56 10.38 11.56
C SER A 95 -8.70 11.37 10.39
N SER A 96 -7.85 11.27 9.37
CA SER A 96 -7.88 12.18 8.22
C SER A 96 -8.72 11.66 7.05
N LEU A 97 -9.10 10.38 7.03
CA LEU A 97 -9.85 9.75 5.93
C LEU A 97 -11.31 9.50 6.30
N PRO A 98 -12.28 9.74 5.39
CA PRO A 98 -13.68 9.33 5.56
C PRO A 98 -13.81 7.83 5.83
N ALA A 99 -14.78 7.43 6.65
CA ALA A 99 -14.98 6.04 7.07
C ALA A 99 -15.24 5.09 5.88
N GLU A 100 -15.79 5.61 4.79
CA GLU A 100 -16.08 4.89 3.55
C GLU A 100 -14.81 4.46 2.81
N ILE A 101 -13.73 5.24 2.93
CA ILE A 101 -12.42 4.94 2.29
C ILE A 101 -11.62 3.95 3.13
N GLN A 102 -11.92 3.84 4.42
CA GLN A 102 -11.19 2.97 5.34
C GLN A 102 -11.53 1.47 5.16
N LYS A 103 -12.61 1.18 4.43
CA LYS A 103 -13.12 -0.18 4.19
C LYS A 103 -13.06 -0.52 2.71
N ASP A 104 -12.44 -1.65 2.39
CA ASP A 104 -12.51 -2.20 1.03
C ASP A 104 -13.85 -2.87 0.77
N SER A 105 -14.07 -3.25 -0.50
CA SER A 105 -15.19 -4.10 -0.93
C SER A 105 -15.36 -5.42 -0.14
N THR A 106 -14.34 -5.84 0.60
CA THR A 106 -14.30 -7.05 1.44
C THR A 106 -14.50 -6.78 2.95
N GLY A 107 -14.63 -5.51 3.37
CA GLY A 107 -14.83 -5.13 4.78
C GLY A 107 -13.58 -5.14 5.66
N LEU A 108 -12.39 -5.26 5.07
CA LEU A 108 -11.11 -5.14 5.79
C LEU A 108 -10.75 -3.68 6.07
N GLU A 109 -10.06 -3.44 7.18
CA GLU A 109 -9.42 -2.14 7.48
C GLU A 109 -8.19 -1.96 6.59
N TRP A 110 -8.36 -1.35 5.42
CA TRP A 110 -7.32 -1.15 4.40
C TRP A 110 -6.03 -0.55 4.96
N ILE A 111 -6.17 0.39 5.90
CA ILE A 111 -5.05 1.11 6.52
C ILE A 111 -4.16 0.16 7.35
N ARG A 112 -4.73 -0.88 7.96
CA ARG A 112 -4.04 -1.83 8.84
C ARG A 112 -3.36 -2.99 8.09
N ILE A 113 -3.31 -2.91 6.75
CA ILE A 113 -2.64 -3.87 5.86
C ILE A 113 -1.40 -3.21 5.24
N CYS A 114 -0.28 -3.93 5.14
CA CYS A 114 0.94 -3.36 4.56
C CYS A 114 0.81 -3.05 3.06
N PRO A 115 1.61 -2.12 2.50
CA PRO A 115 1.50 -1.71 1.09
C PRO A 115 1.74 -2.85 0.08
N VAL A 116 2.48 -3.89 0.47
CA VAL A 116 2.72 -5.07 -0.39
C VAL A 116 1.45 -5.92 -0.47
N CYS A 117 0.87 -6.28 0.68
CA CYS A 117 -0.36 -7.06 0.72
C CYS A 117 -1.53 -6.32 0.07
N ARG A 118 -1.68 -5.02 0.30
CA ARG A 118 -2.70 -4.18 -0.37
C ARG A 118 -2.58 -4.27 -1.89
N ARG A 119 -1.38 -4.07 -2.44
CA ARG A 119 -1.15 -4.17 -3.90
C ARG A 119 -1.46 -5.56 -4.45
N ASN A 120 -1.10 -6.62 -3.72
CA ASN A 120 -1.35 -7.99 -4.17
C ASN A 120 -2.85 -8.32 -4.22
N ILE A 121 -3.61 -7.92 -3.19
CA ILE A 121 -5.07 -8.12 -3.15
C ILE A 121 -5.75 -7.43 -4.34
N GLU A 122 -5.41 -6.17 -4.61
CA GLU A 122 -5.98 -5.43 -5.74
C GLU A 122 -5.58 -6.05 -7.08
N ALA A 123 -4.33 -6.46 -7.22
CA ALA A 123 -3.86 -7.14 -8.43
C ALA A 123 -4.66 -8.44 -8.68
N GLU A 124 -4.91 -9.23 -7.64
CA GLU A 124 -5.73 -10.45 -7.74
C GLU A 124 -7.20 -10.15 -8.06
N SER A 125 -7.77 -9.11 -7.47
CA SER A 125 -9.15 -8.65 -7.72
C SER A 125 -9.32 -8.25 -9.18
N LEU A 126 -8.44 -7.40 -9.71
CA LEU A 126 -8.45 -6.96 -11.11
C LEU A 126 -8.22 -8.13 -12.07
N ALA A 127 -7.29 -9.04 -11.75
CA ALA A 127 -7.03 -10.22 -12.58
C ALA A 127 -8.29 -11.09 -12.74
N LYS A 128 -9.11 -11.25 -11.69
CA LYS A 128 -10.38 -12.00 -11.76
C LYS A 128 -11.43 -11.32 -12.65
N LEU A 129 -11.39 -9.99 -12.77
CA LEU A 129 -12.29 -9.23 -13.64
C LEU A 129 -11.84 -9.28 -15.11
N ILE A 130 -10.54 -9.15 -15.36
CA ILE A 130 -9.96 -9.05 -16.71
C ILE A 130 -9.79 -10.41 -17.37
N LEU A 131 -9.34 -11.41 -16.61
CA LEU A 131 -9.27 -12.78 -17.08
C LEU A 131 -10.63 -13.39 -16.77
N PRO A 132 -11.60 -13.43 -17.71
CA PRO A 132 -12.79 -14.21 -17.50
C PRO A 132 -12.28 -15.61 -17.19
N GLY A 133 -12.50 -16.05 -15.94
CA GLY A 133 -11.94 -17.30 -15.47
C GLY A 133 -12.20 -18.33 -16.56
N ARG A 134 -11.14 -18.95 -17.09
CA ARG A 134 -11.28 -20.01 -18.09
C ARG A 134 -12.16 -21.04 -17.42
N ARG A 135 -13.48 -20.96 -17.65
CA ARG A 135 -14.45 -21.71 -16.88
C ARG A 135 -14.14 -23.16 -17.22
N LYS A 136 -13.50 -23.87 -16.28
CA LYS A 136 -13.27 -25.32 -16.41
C LYS A 136 -14.59 -26.05 -16.69
N ASN A 137 -15.72 -25.42 -16.36
CA ASN A 137 -17.06 -25.94 -16.50
C ASN A 137 -17.87 -25.29 -17.63
N ASP A 138 -17.27 -24.42 -18.46
CA ASP A 138 -17.95 -23.93 -19.67
C ASP A 138 -17.61 -24.85 -20.84
N TRP A 139 -18.57 -25.69 -21.20
CA TRP A 139 -18.44 -26.65 -22.28
C TRP A 139 -18.05 -25.98 -23.62
N ARG A 140 -18.36 -24.69 -23.82
CA ARG A 140 -17.95 -23.93 -25.02
C ARG A 140 -16.43 -23.74 -25.10
N CYS A 141 -15.74 -23.57 -23.98
CA CYS A 141 -14.27 -23.48 -23.95
C CYS A 141 -13.62 -24.83 -24.31
N SER A 142 -14.19 -25.95 -23.86
CA SER A 142 -13.73 -27.29 -24.28
C SER A 142 -13.93 -27.51 -25.78
N TRP A 143 -15.06 -27.08 -26.33
CA TRP A 143 -15.36 -27.25 -27.75
C TRP A 143 -14.48 -26.37 -28.65
N HIS A 144 -14.21 -25.12 -28.27
CA HIS A 144 -13.27 -24.25 -28.99
C HIS A 144 -11.83 -24.77 -28.95
N PHE A 145 -11.40 -25.40 -27.84
CA PHE A 145 -10.07 -26.00 -27.73
C PHE A 145 -9.93 -27.26 -28.62
N LEU A 146 -10.97 -28.11 -28.68
CA LEU A 146 -11.02 -29.26 -29.58
C LEU A 146 -11.13 -28.85 -31.06
N ALA A 147 -11.92 -27.82 -31.36
CA ALA A 147 -12.04 -27.26 -32.70
C ALA A 147 -10.74 -26.63 -33.20
N GLY A 148 -10.02 -25.90 -32.33
CA GLY A 148 -8.70 -25.35 -32.61
C GLY A 148 -7.64 -26.43 -32.85
N LYS A 149 -7.61 -27.50 -32.05
CA LYS A 149 -6.71 -28.64 -32.28
C LYS A 149 -7.00 -29.42 -33.57
N ARG A 150 -8.22 -29.34 -34.10
CA ARG A 150 -8.63 -29.97 -35.38
C ARG A 150 -8.57 -29.01 -36.59
N GLY A 151 -8.06 -27.79 -36.44
CA GLY A 151 -7.90 -26.84 -37.54
C GLY A 151 -9.22 -26.35 -38.16
N LEU A 152 -10.31 -26.29 -37.37
CA LEU A 152 -11.61 -25.80 -37.86
C LEU A 152 -11.68 -24.26 -37.74
N TYR A 153 -11.38 -23.56 -38.83
CA TYR A 153 -11.51 -22.11 -38.95
C TYR A 153 -12.97 -21.64 -38.79
N PRO A 154 -13.22 -20.43 -38.26
CA PRO A 154 -14.54 -19.95 -37.83
C PRO A 154 -15.62 -19.96 -38.94
N GLY A 155 -15.23 -19.85 -40.22
CA GLY A 155 -16.17 -19.91 -41.36
C GLY A 155 -16.87 -21.25 -41.54
N ARG A 156 -16.28 -22.37 -41.11
CA ARG A 156 -16.87 -23.73 -41.23
C ARG A 156 -17.77 -24.11 -40.05
N MET A 157 -17.67 -23.35 -38.94
CA MET A 157 -18.40 -23.62 -37.70
C MET A 157 -19.87 -23.16 -37.75
N ARG A 158 -20.17 -22.10 -38.54
CA ARG A 158 -21.54 -21.58 -38.72
C ARG A 158 -22.44 -22.54 -39.49
N LEU A 159 -21.88 -23.32 -40.41
CA LEU A 159 -22.61 -24.32 -41.20
C LEU A 159 -23.02 -25.52 -40.35
N LEU A 160 -22.16 -25.99 -39.44
CA LEU A 160 -22.48 -27.09 -38.52
C LEU A 160 -23.50 -26.67 -37.45
N TYR A 161 -23.42 -25.44 -36.94
CA TYR A 161 -24.41 -24.92 -35.98
C TYR A 161 -25.82 -24.84 -36.58
N ASN A 162 -25.96 -24.41 -37.84
CA ASN A 162 -27.26 -24.39 -38.51
C ASN A 162 -27.79 -25.80 -38.83
N LEU A 163 -26.93 -26.77 -39.13
CA LEU A 163 -27.33 -28.17 -39.33
C LEU A 163 -27.81 -28.84 -38.03
N ILE A 164 -27.19 -28.54 -36.89
CA ILE A 164 -27.56 -29.12 -35.58
C ILE A 164 -28.88 -28.51 -35.07
N ILE A 165 -29.13 -27.22 -35.31
CA ILE A 165 -30.41 -26.57 -34.96
C ILE A 165 -31.56 -27.10 -35.84
N PHE A 166 -31.33 -27.38 -37.13
CA PHE A 166 -32.35 -27.97 -38.01
C PHE A 166 -32.65 -29.45 -37.71
N ALA A 167 -31.74 -30.20 -37.08
CA ALA A 167 -31.90 -31.64 -36.82
C ALA A 167 -32.59 -31.98 -35.49
N GLY A 168 -33.10 -31.00 -34.73
CA GLY A 168 -34.02 -31.25 -33.61
C GLY A 168 -33.49 -32.12 -32.46
N MET A 169 -32.18 -32.26 -32.27
CA MET A 169 -31.64 -32.97 -31.11
C MET A 169 -31.56 -32.04 -29.90
N ARG A 170 -32.53 -32.18 -28.98
CA ARG A 170 -32.40 -31.73 -27.60
C ARG A 170 -31.27 -32.51 -26.91
N ILE A 171 -30.27 -31.79 -26.41
CA ILE A 171 -29.42 -32.20 -25.28
C ILE A 171 -29.32 -31.00 -24.36
#